data_AF-A0AAN0YTK6-F1
#
_entry.id   AF-A0AAN0YTK6-F1
#
_cell.length_a   1.000
_cell.length_b   1.000
_cell.length_c   1.000
_cell.angle_alpha   90.00
_cell.angle_beta   90.00
_cell.angle_gamma   90.00
#
_symmetry.space_group_name_H-M   'P 1'
#
loop_
_entity.id
_entity.type
_entity.pdbx_description
1 polymer ?
#
loop_
_entity_poly.entity_id
_entity_poly.type
_entity_poly.pdbx_seq_one_letter_code
_entity_poly.pdbx_strand_id
1 'polypeptide(L)' 'MEKQENLNIAGRKYDPSGHDRSVFLPSALATTHEQVRDAYVEGTVDGIIDDGSGGEGAPLSRQHNE' A
#
# COMPACT_ATOMS: atom_id res chain seq x y z
N MET A 1 33.34 1.32 -5.73
CA MET A 1 32.10 1.47 -6.50
C MET A 1 30.88 1.17 -5.64
N GLU A 2 30.81 -0.01 -5.00
CA GLU A 2 29.65 -0.44 -4.19
C GLU A 2 29.23 0.51 -3.06
N LYS A 3 30.19 1.09 -2.31
CA LYS A 3 29.85 2.03 -1.23
C LYS A 3 29.05 3.24 -1.71
N GLN A 4 29.36 3.75 -2.90
CA GLN A 4 28.67 4.91 -3.46
C GLN A 4 27.26 4.55 -3.93
N GLU A 5 27.09 3.37 -4.52
CA GLU A 5 25.78 2.86 -4.93
C GLU A 5 24.87 2.59 -3.73
N ASN A 6 25.42 2.02 -2.66
CA ASN A 6 24.69 1.78 -1.41
C ASN A 6 24.21 3.10 -0.78
N LEU A 7 25.04 4.15 -0.79
CA LEU A 7 24.65 5.48 -0.33
C LEU A 7 23.54 6.08 -1.21
N ASN A 8 23.60 5.87 -2.52
CA ASN A 8 22.57 6.31 -3.46
C ASN A 8 21.25 5.54 -3.32
N ILE A 9 21.26 4.34 -2.73
CA ILE A 9 20.07 3.55 -2.43
C ILE A 9 19.46 3.98 -1.08
N ALA A 10 20.28 4.11 -0.04
CA ALA A 10 19.83 4.44 1.32
C ALA A 10 19.17 5.82 1.44
N GLY A 11 19.50 6.76 0.54
CA GLY A 11 18.92 8.10 0.52
C GLY A 11 17.67 8.28 -0.35
N ARG A 12 17.19 7.23 -1.04
CA ARG A 12 16.06 7.37 -1.97
C ARG A 12 14.78 7.67 -1.22
N LYS A 13 14.00 8.61 -1.76
CA LYS A 13 12.68 9.00 -1.26
C LYS A 13 11.64 8.78 -2.35
N TYR A 14 10.37 8.82 -1.96
CA TYR A 14 9.28 8.84 -2.91
C TYR A 14 9.46 9.95 -3.97
N ASP A 15 9.20 9.60 -5.21
CA ASP A 15 9.20 10.46 -6.39
C ASP A 15 7.96 10.05 -7.22
N PRO A 16 7.04 10.98 -7.55
CA PRO A 16 5.83 10.66 -8.30
C PRO A 16 6.10 10.01 -9.67
N SER A 17 7.24 10.31 -10.30
CA SER A 17 7.63 9.67 -11.57
C SER A 17 8.10 8.22 -11.40
N GLY A 18 8.20 7.74 -10.15
CA GLY A 18 8.65 6.40 -9.81
C GLY A 18 7.71 5.28 -10.27
N HIS A 19 6.42 5.57 -10.44
CA HIS A 19 5.41 4.59 -10.86
C HIS A 19 5.73 3.98 -12.24
N ASP A 20 6.20 4.81 -13.17
CA ASP A 20 6.51 4.40 -14.56
C ASP A 20 7.94 3.85 -14.72
N ARG A 21 8.73 3.78 -13.65
CA ARG A 21 10.12 3.31 -13.73
C ARG A 21 10.16 1.78 -13.72
N SER A 22 10.94 1.20 -14.63
CA SER A 22 11.24 -0.24 -14.66
C SER A 22 12.17 -0.72 -13.53
N VAL A 23 12.59 0.18 -12.63
CA VAL A 23 13.49 -0.11 -11.52
C VAL A 23 12.67 -0.37 -10.25
N PHE A 24 12.97 -1.48 -9.57
CA PHE A 24 12.20 -1.96 -8.42
C PHE A 24 12.05 -0.93 -7.29
N LEU A 25 13.14 -0.35 -6.78
CA LEU A 25 13.08 0.53 -5.60
C LEU A 25 12.20 1.77 -5.81
N PRO A 26 12.34 2.57 -6.89
CA PRO A 26 11.44 3.68 -7.17
C PRO A 26 9.97 3.26 -7.34
N SER A 27 9.72 2.15 -8.04
CA SER A 27 8.37 1.62 -8.26
C SER A 27 7.73 1.22 -6.93
N ALA A 28 8.44 0.47 -6.07
CA ALA A 28 7.93 0.06 -4.76
C ALA A 28 7.66 1.24 -3.82
N LEU A 29 8.52 2.27 -3.83
CA LEU A 29 8.28 3.51 -3.06
C LEU A 29 7.04 4.26 -3.56
N ALA A 30 6.79 4.28 -4.87
CA ALA A 30 5.61 4.91 -5.44
C ALA A 30 4.32 4.14 -5.10
N THR A 31 4.32 2.83 -5.30
CA THR A 31 3.16 1.97 -4.99
C THR A 31 2.75 2.04 -3.52
N THR A 32 3.70 1.99 -2.59
CA THR A 32 3.37 2.07 -1.15
C THR A 32 2.87 3.46 -0.74
N HIS A 33 3.36 4.52 -1.40
CA HIS A 33 2.84 5.87 -1.19
C HIS A 33 1.38 6.00 -1.66
N GLU A 34 1.06 5.44 -2.83
CA GLU A 34 -0.31 5.39 -3.35
C GLU A 34 -1.23 4.60 -2.40
N GLN A 35 -0.85 3.39 -1.99
CA GLN A 35 -1.64 2.57 -1.07
C GLN A 35 -1.95 3.29 0.26
N VAL A 36 -0.97 4.00 0.83
CA VAL A 36 -1.19 4.78 2.06
C VAL A 36 -2.10 5.98 1.81
N ARG A 37 -1.93 6.65 0.66
CA ARG A 37 -2.77 7.79 0.26
C ARG A 37 -4.21 7.36 0.03
N ASP A 38 -4.43 6.23 -0.64
CA ASP A 38 -5.76 5.69 -0.91
C ASP A 38 -6.46 5.36 0.41
N ALA A 39 -5.78 4.67 1.34
CA ALA A 39 -6.31 4.43 2.68
C ALA A 39 -6.63 5.72 3.46
N TYR A 40 -5.83 6.78 3.29
CA TYR A 40 -6.07 8.06 3.97
C TYR A 40 -7.21 8.88 3.36
N VAL A 41 -7.33 8.91 2.03
CA VAL A 41 -8.28 9.76 1.31
C VAL A 41 -9.63 9.06 1.12
N GLU A 42 -9.62 7.79 0.74
CA GLU A 42 -10.82 7.00 0.46
C GLU A 42 -11.30 6.23 1.71
N GLY A 43 -10.41 6.01 2.67
CA GLY A 43 -10.68 5.15 3.82
C GLY A 43 -10.35 3.69 3.54
N THR A 44 -10.72 2.81 4.46
CA THR A 44 -10.58 1.36 4.33
C THR A 44 -11.85 0.73 3.77
N VAL A 45 -11.72 -0.28 2.92
CA VAL A 45 -12.86 -1.13 2.53
C VAL A 45 -13.13 -2.10 3.67
N ASP A 46 -13.87 -1.63 4.68
CA ASP A 46 -14.33 -2.45 5.78
C ASP A 46 -15.69 -3.05 5.39
N GLY A 47 -15.67 -4.24 4.79
CA GLY A 47 -16.89 -4.90 4.36
C GLY A 47 -17.68 -5.46 5.55
N ILE A 48 -19.00 -5.35 5.48
CA ILE A 48 -19.94 -5.95 6.44
C ILE A 48 -20.72 -7.04 5.70
N ILE A 49 -20.80 -8.25 6.26
CA ILE A 49 -21.74 -9.28 5.77
C ILE A 49 -23.10 -9.02 6.42
N ASP A 50 -24.11 -8.76 5.59
CA ASP A 50 -25.51 -8.88 5.98
C ASP A 50 -25.89 -10.36 6.07
N ASP A 51 -26.34 -10.81 7.25
CA ASP A 51 -26.76 -12.19 7.50
C ASP A 51 -28.25 -12.43 7.19
N GLY A 52 -28.97 -11.41 6.72
CA GLY A 52 -30.39 -11.48 6.39
C GLY A 52 -31.32 -11.54 7.60
N SER A 53 -30.80 -11.40 8.82
CA SER A 53 -31.58 -11.41 10.07
C SER A 53 -32.21 -10.06 10.42
N GLY A 54 -31.87 -9.00 9.67
CA GLY A 54 -32.31 -7.63 9.96
C GLY A 54 -31.59 -6.98 11.15
N GLY A 55 -30.55 -7.63 11.70
CA GLY A 55 -29.63 -7.08 12.69
C GLY A 55 -28.44 -6.33 12.05
N GLU A 56 -27.59 -5.71 12.87
CA GLU A 56 -26.32 -5.17 12.40
C GLU A 56 -25.42 -6.34 11.93
N GLY A 57 -25.07 -6.33 10.64
CA GLY A 57 -24.24 -7.37 10.03
C GLY A 57 -22.85 -7.49 10.68
N ALA A 58 -22.18 -8.62 10.44
CA ALA A 58 -20.88 -8.89 11.03
C ALA A 58 -19.74 -8.28 10.18
N PRO A 59 -18.71 -7.66 10.81
CA PRO A 59 -17.56 -7.17 10.07
C PRO A 59 -16.80 -8.33 9.44
N LEU A 60 -16.41 -8.16 8.17
CA LEU A 60 -15.51 -9.08 7.49
C LEU A 60 -14.13 -8.98 8.14
N SER A 61 -13.81 -9.95 8.98
CA SER A 61 -12.45 -10.08 9.50
C SER A 61 -11.53 -10.39 8.34
N ARG A 62 -10.51 -9.54 8.10
CA ARG A 62 -9.48 -9.78 7.10
C ARG A 62 -8.69 -11.02 7.52
N GLN A 63 -9.04 -12.20 6.98
CA GLN A 63 -8.23 -13.39 7.16
C GLN A 63 -6.97 -13.22 6.33
N HIS A 64 -5.89 -12.77 6.98
CA HIS A 64 -4.56 -12.82 6.42
C HIS A 64 -4.08 -14.27 6.58
N ASN A 65 -4.32 -15.10 5.57
CA ASN A 65 -3.70 -16.42 5.53
C ASN A 65 -2.22 -16.20 5.17
N GLU A 66 -1.34 -16.48 6.13
CA GLU A 66 0.12 -16.52 5.94
C GLU A 66 0.56 -17.74 5.15
#